data_AF-A0A8T4PEL5-F1
#
_entry.id   AF-A0A8T4PEL5-F1
#
_cell.length_a   1.000
_cell.length_b   1.000
_cell.length_c   1.000
_cell.angle_alpha   90.00
_cell.angle_beta   90.00
_cell.angle_gamma   90.00
#
_symmetry.space_group_name_H-M   'P 1'
#
loop_
_entity.id
_entity.type
_entity.pdbx_description
1 polymer ?
#
loop_
_entity_poly.entity_id
_entity_poly.type
_entity_poly.pdbx_seq_one_letter_code
_entity_poly.pdbx_strand_id
1 'polypeptide(L)'
;MRDRLLNKLINPSPYSITNQIPKFLTPMFSYVVLQRILQLKIGKLYDELSFKMGKSLGRLITNKLVLLNKNASSSRLIRIFLKEFENLGFGQGLISRLNLKVGICMISNATNPIAKQYKKTFGNQKENIDFFLAGLYAGCLSKIIAKDCFFVEKECISKNKNFCIFYLTFDNPFKNEVFEQEEIDNVIIWENLYSEHKSLYPNTLIQKIIDLGQLKLKSGKLTVWNVYCAFFPMPVFLITFGFLDKKKIGVSKELCYMAAVQAKIAILFQINKFGITNKMATFNSLLNQLELFGVGNGKIIKLEHKKLIARFSNSYSLFQFKAMFKDSELIADIQLNGGSILGMVQYSLGKNVKSIKHKIINNDIYYTIGFARDKKDSLIGRYRKEIKNKHIIGIIEERMEHKYYLLG
;
A
#
# COMPACT_ATOMS: atom_id res chain seq x y z
N MET A 1 -16.10 24.96 1.37
CA MET A 1 -15.85 23.63 2.02
C MET A 1 -14.93 22.75 1.16
N ARG A 2 -15.11 22.74 -0.17
CA ARG A 2 -14.20 22.14 -1.18
C ARG A 2 -12.76 22.69 -1.06
N ASP A 3 -12.60 24.00 -0.91
CA ASP A 3 -11.28 24.66 -0.82
C ASP A 3 -10.51 24.35 0.46
N ARG A 4 -11.17 23.97 1.56
CA ARG A 4 -10.49 23.56 2.81
C ARG A 4 -9.90 22.15 2.72
N LEU A 5 -10.52 21.26 1.94
CA LEU A 5 -10.02 19.90 1.72
C LEU A 5 -8.91 19.93 0.66
N LEU A 6 -9.09 20.72 -0.41
CA LEU A 6 -8.05 21.06 -1.39
C LEU A 6 -6.84 21.68 -0.69
N ASN A 7 -7.03 22.72 0.13
CA ASN A 7 -5.90 23.31 0.85
C ASN A 7 -5.24 22.29 1.77
N LYS A 8 -5.93 21.43 2.53
CA LYS A 8 -5.25 20.44 3.39
C LYS A 8 -4.47 19.34 2.65
N LEU A 9 -4.88 18.99 1.42
CA LEU A 9 -4.25 17.94 0.62
C LEU A 9 -3.21 18.46 -0.38
N ILE A 10 -3.38 19.69 -0.88
CA ILE A 10 -2.52 20.33 -1.92
C ILE A 10 -1.61 21.39 -1.31
N ASN A 11 -2.10 22.16 -0.33
CA ASN A 11 -1.32 23.13 0.44
C ASN A 11 -1.02 22.55 1.83
N PRO A 12 -0.01 21.67 1.95
CA PRO A 12 0.24 20.96 3.19
C PRO A 12 0.24 21.99 4.32
N SER A 13 -0.62 21.77 5.32
CA SER A 13 -0.37 22.38 6.61
C SER A 13 1.10 22.08 6.90
N PRO A 14 1.97 23.09 7.08
CA PRO A 14 3.39 22.85 7.34
C PRO A 14 3.59 21.99 8.61
N TYR A 15 2.51 21.79 9.38
CA TYR A 15 2.43 20.99 10.59
C TYR A 15 2.02 19.52 10.38
N SER A 16 1.60 19.08 9.19
CA SER A 16 1.29 17.66 8.95
C SER A 16 2.56 16.90 8.58
N ILE A 17 3.10 16.17 9.56
CA ILE A 17 4.37 15.43 9.43
C ILE A 17 4.27 14.34 8.38
N THR A 18 3.11 13.69 8.28
CA THR A 18 2.95 12.63 7.29
C THR A 18 3.09 13.19 5.88
N ASN A 19 2.76 14.46 5.60
CA ASN A 19 2.94 15.07 4.28
C ASN A 19 4.40 15.17 3.82
N GLN A 20 5.36 15.07 4.73
CA GLN A 20 6.79 15.04 4.42
C GLN A 20 7.29 13.63 4.09
N ILE A 21 6.47 12.61 4.32
CA ILE A 21 6.81 11.22 4.05
C ILE A 21 6.21 10.84 2.68
N PRO A 22 7.01 10.29 1.76
CA PRO A 22 6.50 9.84 0.47
C PRO A 22 5.50 8.70 0.63
N LYS A 23 4.44 8.69 -0.20
CA LYS A 23 3.33 7.74 -0.04
C LYS A 23 2.83 7.24 -1.38
N PHE A 24 2.28 6.03 -1.37
CA PHE A 24 1.45 5.52 -2.44
C PHE A 24 -0.01 5.58 -2.07
N LEU A 25 -0.85 5.98 -3.02
CA LEU A 25 -2.27 5.73 -2.92
C LEU A 25 -2.54 4.27 -3.28
N THR A 26 -3.00 3.46 -2.34
CA THR A 26 -3.26 2.04 -2.56
C THR A 26 -4.74 1.71 -2.32
N PRO A 27 -5.44 1.09 -3.28
CA PRO A 27 -6.75 0.50 -3.05
C PRO A 27 -6.68 -0.50 -1.90
N MET A 28 -7.61 -0.41 -0.97
CA MET A 28 -7.58 -1.24 0.24
C MET A 28 -7.70 -2.73 -0.09
N PHE A 29 -8.39 -3.07 -1.20
CA PHE A 29 -8.46 -4.45 -1.72
C PHE A 29 -7.06 -5.00 -2.03
N SER A 30 -6.24 -4.21 -2.72
CA SER A 30 -4.87 -4.58 -3.08
C SER A 30 -4.02 -4.86 -1.85
N TYR A 31 -4.13 -3.98 -0.84
CA TYR A 31 -3.41 -4.15 0.42
C TYR A 31 -3.81 -5.42 1.16
N VAL A 32 -5.11 -5.70 1.35
CA VAL A 32 -5.54 -6.90 2.08
C VAL A 32 -5.21 -8.20 1.33
N VAL A 33 -5.18 -8.17 -0.01
CA VAL A 33 -4.73 -9.31 -0.82
C VAL A 33 -3.23 -9.54 -0.65
N LEU A 34 -2.42 -8.48 -0.72
CA LEU A 34 -0.98 -8.56 -0.44
C LEU A 34 -0.74 -9.12 0.97
N GLN A 35 -1.42 -8.56 1.97
CA GLN A 35 -1.38 -9.04 3.34
C GLN A 35 -1.69 -10.53 3.42
N ARG A 36 -2.77 -11.00 2.79
CA ARG A 36 -3.15 -12.42 2.82
C ARG A 36 -2.11 -13.31 2.12
N ILE A 37 -1.56 -12.87 0.99
CA ILE A 37 -0.48 -13.59 0.28
C ILE A 37 0.71 -13.79 1.21
N LEU A 38 1.14 -12.71 1.89
CA LEU A 38 2.28 -12.76 2.80
C LEU A 38 1.98 -13.61 4.04
N GLN A 39 0.79 -13.49 4.64
CA GLN A 39 0.37 -14.37 5.74
C GLN A 39 0.37 -15.85 5.34
N LEU A 40 -0.08 -16.21 4.13
CA LEU A 40 -0.01 -17.61 3.68
C LEU A 40 1.41 -18.09 3.36
N LYS A 41 2.33 -17.16 3.05
CA LYS A 41 3.71 -17.48 2.65
C LYS A 41 4.65 -17.62 3.84
N ILE A 42 4.53 -16.71 4.81
CA ILE A 42 5.47 -16.59 5.92
C ILE A 42 4.77 -16.65 7.29
N GLY A 43 3.45 -16.81 7.34
CA GLY A 43 2.69 -17.02 8.57
C GLY A 43 2.85 -15.87 9.56
N LYS A 44 3.04 -16.23 10.84
CA LYS A 44 3.23 -15.29 11.96
C LYS A 44 4.40 -14.32 11.77
N LEU A 45 5.39 -14.69 10.93
CA LEU A 45 6.51 -13.80 10.61
C LEU A 45 6.02 -12.52 9.89
N TYR A 46 4.96 -12.63 9.08
CA TYR A 46 4.35 -11.44 8.48
C TYR A 46 3.68 -10.56 9.53
N ASP A 47 2.98 -11.15 10.49
CA ASP A 47 2.27 -10.39 11.53
C ASP A 47 3.27 -9.58 12.38
N GLU A 48 4.41 -10.20 12.72
CA GLU A 48 5.53 -9.53 13.39
C GLU A 48 6.15 -8.42 12.53
N LEU A 49 6.45 -8.71 11.26
CA LEU A 49 6.98 -7.72 10.32
C LEU A 49 6.04 -6.51 10.19
N SER A 50 4.75 -6.78 10.01
CA SER A 50 3.68 -5.78 9.91
C SER A 50 3.61 -4.89 11.14
N PHE A 51 3.67 -5.50 12.33
CA PHE A 51 3.75 -4.76 13.59
C PHE A 51 5.02 -3.93 13.72
N LYS A 52 6.19 -4.50 13.42
CA LYS A 52 7.47 -3.81 13.50
C LYS A 52 7.50 -2.61 12.56
N MET A 53 7.08 -2.77 11.32
CA MET A 53 6.94 -1.66 10.36
C MET A 53 6.04 -0.55 10.89
N GLY A 54 4.88 -0.90 11.43
CA GLY A 54 3.99 0.06 12.07
C GLY A 54 4.68 0.77 13.24
N LYS A 55 5.36 0.04 14.12
CA LYS A 55 6.05 0.59 15.30
C LYS A 55 7.15 1.58 14.91
N SER A 56 7.95 1.26 13.90
CA SER A 56 8.98 2.12 13.35
C SER A 56 8.42 3.43 12.83
N LEU A 57 7.40 3.36 11.97
CA LEU A 57 6.73 4.52 11.40
C LEU A 57 6.03 5.35 12.48
N GLY A 58 5.42 4.70 13.47
CA GLY A 58 4.80 5.35 14.61
C GLY A 58 5.79 6.16 15.45
N ARG A 59 6.97 5.58 15.73
CA ARG A 59 8.07 6.26 16.44
C ARG A 59 8.60 7.46 15.65
N LEU A 60 8.88 7.27 14.37
CA LEU A 60 9.36 8.31 13.45
C LEU A 60 8.43 9.53 13.39
N ILE A 61 7.14 9.30 13.15
CA ILE A 61 6.15 10.39 13.10
C ILE A 61 6.04 11.07 14.46
N THR A 62 6.07 10.30 15.54
CA THR A 62 5.94 10.83 16.90
C THR A 62 7.17 11.62 17.34
N ASN A 63 8.38 11.23 16.92
CA ASN A 63 9.60 12.00 17.12
C ASN A 63 9.44 13.41 16.56
N LYS A 64 9.01 13.53 15.30
CA LYS A 64 8.74 14.82 14.66
C LYS A 64 7.60 15.57 15.37
N LEU A 65 6.54 14.89 15.82
CA LEU A 65 5.43 15.52 16.54
C LEU A 65 5.89 16.17 17.85
N VAL A 66 6.70 15.46 18.64
CA VAL A 66 7.25 15.94 19.91
C VAL A 66 8.14 17.16 19.68
N LEU A 67 9.01 17.12 18.66
CA LEU A 67 9.89 18.24 18.31
C LEU A 67 9.10 19.50 17.92
N LEU A 68 8.03 19.35 17.14
CA LEU A 68 7.19 20.47 16.69
C LEU A 68 6.18 20.95 17.76
N ASN A 69 5.95 20.17 18.81
CA ASN A 69 4.96 20.45 19.85
C ASN A 69 5.54 20.25 21.25
N LYS A 70 6.70 20.87 21.55
CA LYS A 70 7.48 20.65 22.79
C LYS A 70 6.68 20.75 24.09
N ASN A 71 5.62 21.57 24.11
CA ASN A 71 4.79 21.82 25.29
C ASN A 71 3.42 21.11 25.24
N ALA A 72 3.17 20.24 24.25
CA ALA A 72 1.92 19.52 24.16
C ALA A 72 1.86 18.38 25.19
N SER A 73 0.71 18.21 25.84
CA SER A 73 0.46 17.05 26.69
C SER A 73 0.50 15.75 25.89
N SER A 74 0.81 14.64 26.56
CA SER A 74 0.79 13.29 25.98
C SER A 74 -0.54 12.99 25.28
N SER A 75 -1.67 13.36 25.89
CA SER A 75 -3.00 13.16 25.31
C SER A 75 -3.22 13.98 24.04
N ARG A 76 -2.70 15.21 23.98
CA ARG A 76 -2.74 16.05 22.78
C ARG A 76 -1.89 15.46 21.67
N LEU A 77 -0.67 14.99 21.97
CA LEU A 77 0.20 14.34 20.99
C LEU A 77 -0.45 13.09 20.38
N ILE A 78 -1.05 12.23 21.22
CA ILE A 78 -1.78 11.04 20.73
C ILE A 78 -2.93 11.45 19.80
N ARG A 79 -3.70 12.50 20.15
CA ARG A 79 -4.81 12.97 19.30
C ARG A 79 -4.33 13.50 17.95
N ILE A 80 -3.22 14.26 17.93
CA ILE A 80 -2.62 14.75 16.67
C ILE A 80 -2.15 13.55 15.83
N PHE A 81 -1.45 12.59 16.45
CA PHE A 81 -1.02 11.35 15.79
C PHE A 81 -2.21 10.61 15.16
N LEU A 82 -3.27 10.35 15.91
CA LEU A 82 -4.47 9.68 15.37
C LEU A 82 -5.10 10.45 14.20
N LYS A 83 -5.06 11.78 14.24
CA LYS A 83 -5.58 12.62 13.16
C LYS A 83 -4.74 12.54 11.89
N GLU A 84 -3.41 12.40 12.01
CA GLU A 84 -2.53 12.17 10.87
C GLU A 84 -2.93 10.88 10.12
N PHE A 85 -3.14 9.77 10.83
CA PHE A 85 -3.55 8.51 10.19
C PHE A 85 -4.99 8.52 9.68
N GLU A 86 -5.87 9.27 10.33
CA GLU A 86 -7.20 9.54 9.79
C GLU A 86 -7.10 10.21 8.41
N ASN A 87 -6.20 11.20 8.25
CA ASN A 87 -5.99 11.89 6.98
C ASN A 87 -5.38 11.00 5.89
N LEU A 88 -4.62 9.97 6.28
CA LEU A 88 -4.08 8.96 5.37
C LEU A 88 -5.10 7.89 4.97
N GLY A 89 -6.29 7.88 5.55
CA GLY A 89 -7.34 6.92 5.20
C GLY A 89 -7.31 5.62 6.00
N PHE A 90 -6.72 5.60 7.20
CA PHE A 90 -6.70 4.42 8.09
C PHE A 90 -7.91 4.34 9.04
N GLY A 91 -8.93 5.15 8.80
CA GLY A 91 -10.08 5.28 9.69
C GLY A 91 -9.82 6.24 10.86
N GLN A 92 -10.90 6.60 11.53
CA GLN A 92 -10.93 7.43 12.71
C GLN A 92 -10.64 6.61 13.97
N GLY A 93 -9.41 6.74 14.48
CA GLY A 93 -9.04 6.24 15.80
C GLY A 93 -9.53 7.16 16.91
N LEU A 94 -10.16 6.59 17.94
CA LEU A 94 -10.67 7.30 19.11
C LEU A 94 -10.07 6.69 20.38
N ILE A 95 -9.52 7.54 21.24
CA ILE A 95 -9.06 7.15 22.57
C ILE A 95 -10.30 6.83 23.41
N SER A 96 -10.53 5.55 23.69
CA SER A 96 -11.67 5.11 24.49
C SER A 96 -11.36 5.07 25.99
N ARG A 97 -10.10 4.81 26.36
CA ARG A 97 -9.60 4.94 27.74
C ARG A 97 -8.14 5.37 27.73
N LEU A 98 -7.75 6.24 28.67
CA LEU A 98 -6.37 6.73 28.81
C LEU A 98 -6.03 6.99 30.27
N ASN A 99 -5.12 6.20 30.83
CA ASN A 99 -4.44 6.48 32.08
C ASN A 99 -3.00 5.96 31.99
N LEU A 100 -2.10 6.83 31.54
CA LEU A 100 -0.70 6.47 31.28
C LEU A 100 0.09 6.16 32.56
N LYS A 101 -0.32 6.69 33.72
CA LYS A 101 0.34 6.44 35.01
C LYS A 101 0.27 4.96 35.41
N VAL A 102 -0.85 4.31 35.10
CA VAL A 102 -1.08 2.88 35.37
C VAL A 102 -1.00 2.02 34.10
N GLY A 103 -0.49 2.57 33.00
CA GLY A 103 -0.29 1.82 31.76
C GLY A 103 -1.59 1.40 31.05
N ILE A 104 -2.64 2.22 31.11
CA ILE A 104 -3.89 1.99 30.38
C ILE A 104 -3.96 2.93 29.17
N CYS A 105 -4.07 2.34 27.98
CA CYS A 105 -4.47 3.06 26.78
C CYS A 105 -5.30 2.12 25.89
N MET A 106 -6.47 2.60 25.46
CA MET A 106 -7.35 1.88 24.55
C MET A 106 -7.73 2.78 23.39
N ILE A 107 -7.56 2.26 22.18
CA ILE A 107 -7.91 2.95 20.94
C ILE A 107 -8.96 2.12 20.22
N SER A 108 -10.08 2.75 19.89
CA SER A 108 -11.17 2.16 19.12
C SER A 108 -11.23 2.75 17.71
N ASN A 109 -11.53 1.94 16.71
CA ASN A 109 -11.68 2.38 15.32
C ASN A 109 -12.87 1.66 14.67
N ALA A 110 -14.05 2.29 14.69
CA ALA A 110 -15.27 1.79 14.05
C ALA A 110 -15.26 1.92 12.51
N THR A 111 -14.32 2.68 11.98
CA THR A 111 -14.21 2.99 10.56
C THR A 111 -13.07 2.26 9.85
N ASN A 112 -12.36 1.37 10.56
CA ASN A 112 -11.17 0.70 10.08
C ASN A 112 -11.39 0.09 8.67
N PRO A 113 -10.78 0.68 7.62
CA PRO A 113 -10.99 0.23 6.26
C PRO A 113 -10.25 -1.06 5.94
N ILE A 114 -9.11 -1.33 6.60
CA ILE A 114 -8.38 -2.61 6.48
C ILE A 114 -9.30 -3.74 6.94
N ALA A 115 -9.81 -3.66 8.17
CA ALA A 115 -10.69 -4.69 8.72
C ALA A 115 -11.98 -4.90 7.92
N LYS A 116 -12.62 -3.80 7.47
CA LYS A 116 -13.82 -3.87 6.63
C LYS A 116 -13.55 -4.54 5.29
N GLN A 117 -12.45 -4.15 4.64
CA GLN A 117 -12.09 -4.71 3.35
C GLN A 117 -11.62 -6.17 3.48
N TYR A 118 -10.88 -6.51 4.53
CA TYR A 118 -10.45 -7.88 4.82
C TYR A 118 -11.67 -8.79 5.00
N LYS A 119 -12.65 -8.38 5.82
CA LYS A 119 -13.92 -9.10 5.97
C LYS A 119 -14.67 -9.26 4.65
N LYS A 120 -14.79 -8.16 3.90
CA LYS A 120 -15.46 -8.13 2.59
C LYS A 120 -14.81 -9.05 1.57
N THR A 121 -13.50 -9.27 1.66
CA THR A 121 -12.73 -10.10 0.73
C THR A 121 -12.72 -11.57 1.18
N PHE A 122 -12.32 -11.83 2.42
CA PHE A 122 -11.98 -13.16 2.94
C PHE A 122 -12.98 -13.73 3.95
N GLY A 123 -14.09 -13.03 4.20
CA GLY A 123 -15.09 -13.45 5.18
C GLY A 123 -14.65 -13.19 6.63
N ASN A 124 -15.29 -13.87 7.57
CA ASN A 124 -15.03 -13.67 9.00
C ASN A 124 -13.71 -14.30 9.41
N GLN A 125 -12.93 -13.55 10.18
CA GLN A 125 -11.62 -13.96 10.64
C GLN A 125 -11.70 -14.50 12.06
N LYS A 126 -10.88 -15.51 12.35
CA LYS A 126 -10.68 -16.05 13.71
C LYS A 126 -9.59 -15.26 14.44
N GLU A 127 -8.54 -14.93 13.71
CA GLU A 127 -7.35 -14.26 14.23
C GLU A 127 -7.41 -12.75 14.00
N ASN A 128 -6.56 -12.03 14.74
CA ASN A 128 -6.38 -10.60 14.53
C ASN A 128 -5.73 -10.36 13.17
N ILE A 129 -6.05 -9.22 12.56
CA ILE A 129 -5.52 -8.92 11.22
C ILE A 129 -4.76 -7.59 11.16
N ASP A 130 -5.01 -6.65 12.07
CA ASP A 130 -4.44 -5.30 11.95
C ASP A 130 -3.20 -5.07 12.81
N PHE A 131 -2.18 -5.90 12.57
CA PHE A 131 -0.88 -5.79 13.24
C PHE A 131 -0.16 -4.49 12.88
N PHE A 132 -0.38 -3.95 11.67
CA PHE A 132 0.20 -2.68 11.24
C PHE A 132 -0.31 -1.50 12.09
N LEU A 133 -1.63 -1.35 12.27
CA LEU A 133 -2.17 -0.30 13.14
C LEU A 133 -1.76 -0.50 14.60
N ALA A 134 -1.75 -1.75 15.08
CA ALA A 134 -1.26 -2.06 16.41
C ALA A 134 0.21 -1.59 16.59
N GLY A 135 1.06 -1.88 15.60
CA GLY A 135 2.43 -1.38 15.55
C GLY A 135 2.50 0.13 15.60
N LEU A 136 1.74 0.82 14.74
CA LEU A 136 1.69 2.29 14.70
C LEU A 136 1.35 2.90 16.06
N TYR A 137 0.33 2.39 16.74
CA TYR A 137 -0.06 2.86 18.07
C TYR A 137 1.02 2.57 19.12
N ALA A 138 1.64 1.40 19.07
CA ALA A 138 2.76 1.06 19.94
C ALA A 138 3.96 2.00 19.73
N GLY A 139 4.31 2.29 18.48
CA GLY A 139 5.41 3.18 18.14
C GLY A 139 5.19 4.61 18.64
N CYS A 140 3.96 5.11 18.48
CA CYS A 140 3.57 6.40 19.04
C CYS A 140 3.69 6.43 20.55
N LEU A 141 3.06 5.46 21.21
CA LEU A 141 2.96 5.51 22.65
C LEU A 141 4.31 5.26 23.31
N SER A 142 5.12 4.31 22.81
CA SER A 142 6.47 4.04 23.33
C SER A 142 7.32 5.31 23.36
N LYS A 143 7.17 6.18 22.36
CA LYS A 143 7.90 7.46 22.32
C LYS A 143 7.36 8.47 23.33
N ILE A 144 6.04 8.55 23.50
CA ILE A 144 5.39 9.51 24.41
C ILE A 144 5.64 9.17 25.88
N ILE A 145 5.67 7.88 26.24
CA ILE A 145 5.89 7.43 27.63
C ILE A 145 7.35 7.06 27.93
N ALA A 146 8.25 7.20 26.94
CA ALA A 146 9.67 6.84 27.05
C ALA A 146 9.92 5.41 27.58
N LYS A 147 9.02 4.47 27.27
CA LYS A 147 9.08 3.07 27.69
C LYS A 147 8.58 2.20 26.56
N ASP A 148 9.23 1.07 26.30
CA ASP A 148 8.75 0.19 25.25
C ASP A 148 7.41 -0.45 25.60
N CYS A 149 6.51 -0.49 24.62
CA CYS A 149 5.16 -1.01 24.78
C CYS A 149 4.65 -1.62 23.48
N PHE A 150 3.49 -2.28 23.59
CA PHE A 150 2.82 -2.97 22.50
C PHE A 150 1.35 -2.64 22.51
N PHE A 151 0.70 -2.76 21.35
CA PHE A 151 -0.74 -2.81 21.26
C PHE A 151 -1.16 -4.17 20.71
N VAL A 152 -2.27 -4.68 21.22
CA VAL A 152 -2.87 -5.92 20.74
C VAL A 152 -4.32 -5.66 20.38
N GLU A 153 -4.73 -6.10 19.20
CA GLU A 153 -6.13 -6.13 18.78
C GLU A 153 -6.87 -7.18 19.62
N LYS A 154 -7.99 -6.81 20.26
CA LYS A 154 -8.84 -7.77 21.02
C LYS A 154 -10.16 -8.03 20.32
N GLU A 155 -10.75 -6.97 19.80
CA GLU A 155 -11.99 -7.00 19.04
C GLU A 155 -11.73 -6.40 17.68
N CYS A 156 -12.38 -6.92 16.64
CA CYS A 156 -12.33 -6.29 15.33
C CYS A 156 -13.50 -6.61 14.42
N ILE A 157 -13.74 -5.70 13.48
CA ILE A 157 -14.77 -5.77 12.45
C ILE A 157 -14.60 -7.03 11.60
N SER A 158 -13.35 -7.45 11.36
CA SER A 158 -13.00 -8.70 10.70
C SER A 158 -13.57 -9.93 11.41
N LYS A 159 -13.84 -9.84 12.72
CA LYS A 159 -14.40 -10.89 13.58
C LYS A 159 -15.89 -10.67 13.92
N ASN A 160 -16.64 -9.97 13.07
CA ASN A 160 -18.05 -9.61 13.29
C ASN A 160 -18.31 -8.67 14.49
N LYS A 161 -17.32 -7.89 14.93
CA LYS A 161 -17.56 -6.82 15.90
C LYS A 161 -17.91 -5.50 15.22
N ASN A 162 -18.43 -4.54 15.97
CA ASN A 162 -18.80 -3.22 15.45
C ASN A 162 -17.60 -2.28 15.29
N PHE A 163 -16.51 -2.57 16.00
CA PHE A 163 -15.31 -1.76 16.09
C PHE A 163 -14.08 -2.66 16.16
N CYS A 164 -12.91 -2.11 15.81
CA CYS A 164 -11.63 -2.69 16.21
C CYS A 164 -11.10 -1.98 17.45
N ILE A 165 -10.71 -2.73 18.48
CA ILE A 165 -10.15 -2.19 19.71
C ILE A 165 -8.74 -2.72 19.91
N PHE A 166 -7.82 -1.79 20.13
CA PHE A 166 -6.42 -2.02 20.43
C PHE A 166 -6.15 -1.63 21.88
N TYR A 167 -5.53 -2.55 22.61
CA TYR A 167 -5.18 -2.37 24.02
C TYR A 167 -3.67 -2.32 24.18
N LEU A 168 -3.22 -1.38 24.99
CA LEU A 168 -1.85 -1.33 25.48
C LEU A 168 -1.52 -2.58 26.31
N THR A 169 -0.34 -3.13 26.08
CA THR A 169 0.32 -4.12 26.93
C THR A 169 1.82 -3.85 26.96
N PHE A 170 2.48 -4.31 28.03
CA PHE A 170 3.94 -4.31 28.12
C PHE A 170 4.53 -5.69 27.81
N ASP A 171 3.69 -6.72 27.72
CA ASP A 171 4.12 -8.06 27.33
C ASP A 171 4.30 -8.10 25.81
N ASN A 172 5.50 -8.50 25.35
CA ASN A 172 5.77 -8.63 23.94
C ASN A 172 4.93 -9.79 23.35
N PRO A 173 3.99 -9.51 22.41
CA PRO A 173 3.17 -10.56 21.82
C PRO A 173 3.93 -11.39 20.78
N PHE A 174 5.16 -10.99 20.40
CA PHE A 174 6.02 -11.68 19.45
C PHE A 174 7.20 -12.30 20.19
N LYS A 175 7.19 -13.63 20.35
CA LYS A 175 8.21 -14.37 21.11
C LYS A 175 9.50 -14.66 20.33
N ASN A 176 9.54 -14.32 19.04
CA ASN A 176 10.68 -14.64 18.17
C ASN A 176 11.41 -13.35 17.77
N GLU A 177 12.72 -13.31 17.94
CA GLU A 177 13.58 -12.17 17.59
C GLU A 177 14.24 -12.40 16.23
N VAL A 178 13.47 -12.32 15.13
CA VAL A 178 14.03 -12.63 13.79
C VAL A 178 14.48 -11.37 13.03
N PHE A 179 14.13 -10.18 13.53
CA PHE A 179 14.37 -8.90 12.85
C PHE A 179 15.16 -7.97 13.75
N GLU A 180 16.38 -7.64 13.34
CA GLU A 180 17.30 -6.75 14.05
C GLU A 180 16.81 -5.30 13.94
N GLN A 181 16.81 -4.57 15.07
CA GLN A 181 16.34 -3.18 15.18
C GLN A 181 17.10 -2.23 14.23
N GLU A 182 18.35 -2.57 13.90
CA GLU A 182 19.24 -1.83 13.01
C GLU A 182 18.71 -1.67 11.58
N GLU A 183 18.01 -2.68 11.04
CA GLU A 183 17.45 -2.63 9.68
C GLU A 183 16.31 -1.61 9.56
N ILE A 184 15.52 -1.48 10.62
CA ILE A 184 14.45 -0.49 10.75
C ILE A 184 15.04 0.92 10.89
N ASP A 185 16.09 1.04 11.69
CA ASP A 185 16.71 2.32 12.01
C ASP A 185 17.42 2.91 10.77
N ASN A 186 18.00 2.07 9.91
CA ASN A 186 18.55 2.49 8.61
C ASN A 186 17.49 3.09 7.66
N VAL A 187 16.25 2.58 7.68
CA VAL A 187 15.15 3.16 6.88
C VAL A 187 14.72 4.53 7.42
N ILE A 188 14.72 4.66 8.75
CA ILE A 188 14.38 5.90 9.46
C ILE A 188 15.44 6.99 9.23
N ILE A 189 16.73 6.63 9.26
CA ILE A 189 17.85 7.54 8.95
C ILE A 189 17.74 8.03 7.49
N TRP A 190 17.37 7.14 6.57
CA TRP A 190 17.25 7.45 5.15
C TRP A 190 16.11 8.46 4.85
N GLU A 191 14.97 8.38 5.55
CA GLU A 191 13.90 9.37 5.40
C GLU A 191 14.33 10.79 5.78
N ASN A 192 15.18 10.94 6.80
CA ASN A 192 15.69 12.25 7.20
C ASN A 192 16.55 12.85 6.08
N LEU A 193 17.33 12.02 5.38
CA LEU A 193 18.19 12.42 4.26
C LEU A 193 17.39 12.78 2.99
N TYR A 194 16.29 12.09 2.68
CA TYR A 194 15.52 12.36 1.45
C TYR A 194 14.54 13.52 1.57
N SER A 195 14.24 13.98 2.79
CA SER A 195 13.40 15.17 3.03
C SER A 195 13.97 16.47 2.45
N GLU A 196 15.22 16.45 1.99
CA GLU A 196 15.91 17.58 1.34
C GLU A 196 15.69 17.66 -0.18
N HIS A 197 15.17 16.61 -0.84
CA HIS A 197 14.90 16.62 -2.28
C HIS A 197 13.51 17.19 -2.61
N LYS A 198 13.48 18.50 -2.86
CA LYS A 198 12.34 19.24 -3.42
C LYS A 198 11.99 18.79 -4.84
N SER A 199 10.89 18.05 -5.00
CA SER A 199 9.96 18.29 -6.10
C SER A 199 8.52 18.05 -5.64
N LEU A 200 7.92 19.10 -5.07
CA LEU A 200 6.54 19.16 -4.59
C LEU A 200 5.58 19.57 -5.70
N TYR A 201 5.49 18.78 -6.77
CA TYR A 201 4.34 18.91 -7.66
C TYR A 201 3.48 17.66 -7.52
N PRO A 202 2.17 17.81 -7.20
CA PRO A 202 1.26 16.70 -7.37
C PRO A 202 1.38 16.25 -8.82
N ASN A 203 1.58 14.94 -9.01
CA ASN A 203 1.46 14.34 -10.32
C ASN A 203 0.15 14.84 -10.98
N THR A 204 0.22 15.17 -12.27
CA THR A 204 -0.86 15.78 -13.06
C THR A 204 -2.21 15.07 -12.91
N LEU A 205 -2.21 13.75 -12.69
CA LEU A 205 -3.41 12.95 -12.52
C LEU A 205 -4.02 13.05 -11.11
N ILE A 206 -3.21 13.16 -10.06
CA ILE A 206 -3.73 13.41 -8.70
C ILE A 206 -4.45 14.74 -8.66
N GLN A 207 -3.86 15.77 -9.25
CA GLN A 207 -4.50 17.09 -9.35
C GLN A 207 -5.85 17.00 -10.05
N LYS A 208 -5.91 16.32 -11.22
CA LYS A 208 -7.17 16.08 -11.94
C LYS A 208 -8.22 15.33 -11.10
N ILE A 209 -7.83 14.29 -10.35
CA ILE A 209 -8.76 13.55 -9.48
C ILE A 209 -9.33 14.46 -8.39
N ILE A 210 -8.51 15.35 -7.83
CA ILE A 210 -8.92 16.32 -6.82
C ILE A 210 -9.88 17.35 -7.44
N ASP A 211 -9.52 17.93 -8.59
CA ASP A 211 -10.32 18.95 -9.28
C ASP A 211 -11.72 18.40 -9.63
N LEU A 212 -11.79 17.14 -10.07
CA LEU A 212 -13.03 16.43 -10.36
C LEU A 212 -13.82 15.98 -9.12
N GLY A 213 -13.33 16.25 -7.90
CA GLY A 213 -13.97 15.88 -6.64
C GLY A 213 -14.09 14.37 -6.41
N GLN A 214 -13.21 13.59 -7.04
CA GLN A 214 -13.25 12.12 -6.99
C GLN A 214 -12.46 11.54 -5.82
N LEU A 215 -11.56 12.33 -5.21
CA LEU A 215 -10.90 12.04 -3.95
C LEU A 215 -11.77 12.55 -2.79
N LYS A 216 -12.27 11.66 -1.93
CA LYS A 216 -13.12 12.01 -0.79
C LYS A 216 -12.57 11.41 0.49
N LEU A 217 -12.47 12.22 1.54
CA LEU A 217 -12.11 11.79 2.89
C LEU A 217 -13.25 12.13 3.86
N LYS A 218 -13.87 11.11 4.46
CA LYS A 218 -14.94 11.28 5.47
C LYS A 218 -14.74 10.32 6.63
N SER A 219 -14.57 10.84 7.84
CA SER A 219 -14.36 10.06 9.08
C SER A 219 -13.24 9.02 8.92
N GLY A 220 -12.08 9.46 8.42
CA GLY A 220 -10.93 8.59 8.13
C GLY A 220 -11.09 7.58 7.01
N LYS A 221 -12.21 7.59 6.28
CA LYS A 221 -12.37 6.77 5.08
C LYS A 221 -11.99 7.59 3.86
N LEU A 222 -10.85 7.24 3.27
CA LEU A 222 -10.40 7.79 2.00
C LEU A 222 -10.97 6.95 0.85
N THR A 223 -11.53 7.61 -0.15
CA THR A 223 -12.03 6.97 -1.37
C THR A 223 -11.60 7.70 -2.62
N VAL A 224 -11.29 6.95 -3.67
CA VAL A 224 -11.13 7.45 -5.04
C VAL A 224 -12.11 6.73 -5.93
N TRP A 225 -12.95 7.49 -6.63
CA TRP A 225 -14.04 6.94 -7.45
C TRP A 225 -14.93 5.93 -6.70
N ASN A 226 -15.18 6.17 -5.40
CA ASN A 226 -15.91 5.30 -4.46
C ASN A 226 -15.21 3.97 -4.10
N VAL A 227 -13.95 3.78 -4.50
CA VAL A 227 -13.11 2.67 -4.04
C VAL A 227 -12.38 3.10 -2.77
N TYR A 228 -12.41 2.29 -1.71
CA TYR A 228 -11.62 2.56 -0.50
C TYR A 228 -10.13 2.49 -0.82
N CYS A 229 -9.41 3.53 -0.42
CA CYS A 229 -7.97 3.65 -0.56
C CYS A 229 -7.35 4.09 0.76
N ALA A 230 -6.03 3.97 0.87
CA ALA A 230 -5.25 4.67 1.87
C ALA A 230 -3.93 5.14 1.26
N PHE A 231 -3.36 6.21 1.82
CA PHE A 231 -2.01 6.64 1.52
C PHE A 231 -1.03 5.89 2.43
N PHE A 232 -0.44 4.83 1.89
CA PHE A 232 0.57 4.06 2.60
C PHE A 232 1.95 4.72 2.44
N PRO A 233 2.65 5.01 3.54
CA PRO A 233 4.02 5.49 3.47
C PRO A 233 4.93 4.49 2.74
N MET A 234 5.74 5.01 1.82
CA MET A 234 6.71 4.25 1.02
C MET A 234 7.61 3.31 1.86
N PRO A 235 8.15 3.72 3.04
CA PRO A 235 9.00 2.85 3.85
C PRO A 235 8.35 1.52 4.21
N VAL A 236 7.02 1.47 4.35
CA VAL A 236 6.30 0.24 4.68
C VAL A 236 6.55 -0.82 3.60
N PHE A 237 6.49 -0.41 2.33
CA PHE A 237 6.75 -1.34 1.22
C PHE A 237 8.24 -1.65 1.09
N LEU A 238 9.12 -0.67 1.27
CA LEU A 238 10.57 -0.88 1.20
C LEU A 238 11.03 -1.90 2.26
N ILE A 239 10.61 -1.75 3.52
CA ILE A 239 10.93 -2.69 4.60
C ILE A 239 10.36 -4.08 4.28
N THR A 240 9.10 -4.15 3.84
CA THR A 240 8.47 -5.43 3.50
C THR A 240 9.27 -6.17 2.43
N PHE A 241 9.62 -5.50 1.33
CA PHE A 241 10.26 -6.15 0.20
C PHE A 241 11.75 -6.40 0.44
N GLY A 242 12.45 -5.50 1.13
CA GLY A 242 13.83 -5.73 1.56
C GLY A 242 13.95 -6.96 2.46
N PHE A 243 12.99 -7.15 3.38
CA PHE A 243 12.95 -8.36 4.20
C PHE A 243 12.78 -9.64 3.39
N LEU A 244 11.80 -9.64 2.46
CA LEU A 244 11.52 -10.81 1.64
C LEU A 244 12.71 -11.17 0.76
N ASP A 245 13.40 -10.16 0.23
CA ASP A 245 14.61 -10.35 -0.58
C ASP A 245 15.77 -10.92 0.24
N LYS A 246 16.09 -10.29 1.39
CA LYS A 246 17.16 -10.76 2.30
C LYS A 246 16.93 -12.20 2.77
N LYS A 247 15.67 -12.57 3.05
CA LYS A 247 15.29 -13.93 3.46
C LYS A 247 15.09 -14.88 2.27
N LYS A 248 15.30 -14.43 1.02
CA LYS A 248 15.10 -15.20 -0.22
C LYS A 248 13.71 -15.81 -0.34
N ILE A 249 12.70 -15.11 0.17
CA ILE A 249 11.31 -15.57 0.19
C ILE A 249 10.65 -15.19 -1.15
N GLY A 250 10.51 -16.18 -2.02
CA GLY A 250 9.90 -16.00 -3.34
C GLY A 250 8.40 -15.67 -3.29
N VAL A 251 8.06 -14.40 -3.54
CA VAL A 251 6.68 -13.89 -3.70
C VAL A 251 6.41 -13.25 -5.07
N SER A 252 7.43 -13.15 -5.93
CA SER A 252 7.37 -12.39 -7.18
C SER A 252 6.23 -12.82 -8.11
N LYS A 253 5.92 -14.13 -8.16
CA LYS A 253 4.85 -14.68 -9.01
C LYS A 253 3.48 -14.26 -8.50
N GLU A 254 3.26 -14.32 -7.20
CA GLU A 254 2.02 -13.88 -6.55
C GLU A 254 1.80 -12.37 -6.71
N LEU A 255 2.85 -11.56 -6.54
CA LEU A 255 2.80 -10.10 -6.75
C LEU A 255 2.48 -9.75 -8.20
N CYS A 256 3.15 -10.42 -9.15
CA CYS A 256 2.93 -10.20 -10.58
C CYS A 256 1.50 -10.60 -10.99
N TYR A 257 1.01 -11.75 -10.52
CA TYR A 257 -0.36 -12.19 -10.76
C TYR A 257 -1.40 -11.23 -10.14
N MET A 258 -1.19 -10.82 -8.89
CA MET A 258 -2.04 -9.84 -8.21
C MET A 258 -2.13 -8.52 -9.01
N ALA A 259 -0.99 -7.98 -9.44
CA ALA A 259 -0.94 -6.74 -10.20
C ALA A 259 -1.61 -6.88 -11.58
N ALA A 260 -1.44 -8.02 -12.25
CA ALA A 260 -2.09 -8.29 -13.52
C ALA A 260 -3.63 -8.34 -13.39
N VAL A 261 -4.11 -8.90 -12.28
CA VAL A 261 -5.53 -8.90 -11.96
C VAL A 261 -6.02 -7.48 -11.61
N GLN A 262 -5.27 -6.69 -10.85
CA GLN A 262 -5.64 -5.30 -10.57
C GLN A 262 -5.79 -4.48 -11.85
N ALA A 263 -4.88 -4.67 -12.81
CA ALA A 263 -4.99 -4.06 -14.13
C ALA A 263 -6.28 -4.50 -14.86
N LYS A 264 -6.65 -5.79 -14.82
CA LYS A 264 -7.95 -6.27 -15.33
C LYS A 264 -9.12 -5.51 -14.70
N ILE A 265 -9.09 -5.32 -13.38
CA ILE A 265 -10.15 -4.63 -12.66
C ILE A 265 -10.26 -3.18 -13.10
N ALA A 266 -9.13 -2.50 -13.21
CA ALA A 266 -9.08 -1.13 -13.67
C ALA A 266 -9.60 -0.98 -15.11
N ILE A 267 -9.32 -1.95 -15.99
CA ILE A 267 -9.88 -2.00 -17.36
C ILE A 267 -11.40 -2.10 -17.34
N LEU A 268 -11.93 -3.10 -16.63
CA LEU A 268 -13.37 -3.34 -16.57
C LEU A 268 -14.10 -2.15 -15.94
N PHE A 269 -13.50 -1.53 -14.93
CA PHE A 269 -14.00 -0.29 -14.35
C PHE A 269 -14.05 0.86 -15.37
N GLN A 270 -13.01 1.02 -16.20
CA GLN A 270 -12.98 2.05 -17.24
C GLN A 270 -14.02 1.83 -18.33
N ILE A 271 -14.19 0.58 -18.78
CA ILE A 271 -15.20 0.21 -19.75
C ILE A 271 -16.59 0.50 -19.19
N ASN A 272 -16.90 0.00 -17.98
CA ASN A 272 -18.26 0.05 -17.44
C ASN A 272 -18.65 1.46 -16.97
N LYS A 273 -17.71 2.19 -16.34
CA LYS A 273 -18.03 3.50 -15.75
C LYS A 273 -17.84 4.66 -16.71
N PHE A 274 -16.89 4.55 -17.63
CA PHE A 274 -16.52 5.65 -18.53
C PHE A 274 -16.76 5.32 -20.01
N GLY A 275 -17.26 4.13 -20.34
CA GLY A 275 -17.58 3.75 -21.72
C GLY A 275 -16.36 3.64 -22.63
N ILE A 276 -15.14 3.49 -22.08
CA ILE A 276 -13.92 3.43 -22.90
C ILE A 276 -13.85 2.06 -23.56
N THR A 277 -14.29 1.95 -24.81
CA THR A 277 -14.30 0.69 -25.57
C THR A 277 -13.07 0.48 -26.44
N ASN A 278 -12.31 1.55 -26.74
CA ASN A 278 -11.09 1.45 -27.52
C ASN A 278 -9.95 0.83 -26.69
N LYS A 279 -9.41 -0.29 -27.18
CA LYS A 279 -8.34 -1.07 -26.53
C LYS A 279 -7.08 -0.25 -26.23
N MET A 280 -6.65 0.57 -27.18
CA MET A 280 -5.44 1.38 -27.05
C MET A 280 -5.67 2.58 -26.12
N ALA A 281 -6.85 3.20 -26.19
CA ALA A 281 -7.23 4.27 -25.27
C ALA A 281 -7.29 3.76 -23.82
N THR A 282 -7.86 2.57 -23.60
CA THR A 282 -7.90 1.90 -22.30
C THR A 282 -6.48 1.62 -21.79
N PHE A 283 -5.61 1.09 -22.65
CA PHE A 283 -4.22 0.81 -22.28
C PHE A 283 -3.45 2.08 -21.91
N ASN A 284 -3.54 3.14 -22.72
CA ASN A 284 -2.88 4.42 -22.44
C ASN A 284 -3.42 5.10 -21.17
N SER A 285 -4.74 5.04 -20.96
CA SER A 285 -5.38 5.54 -19.73
C SER A 285 -4.80 4.86 -18.49
N LEU A 286 -4.64 3.54 -18.52
CA LEU A 286 -4.04 2.79 -17.42
C LEU A 286 -2.54 3.06 -17.25
N LEU A 287 -1.80 3.23 -18.34
CA LEU A 287 -0.38 3.61 -18.27
C LEU A 287 -0.23 4.94 -17.52
N ASN A 288 -1.10 5.91 -17.79
CA ASN A 288 -1.12 7.18 -17.07
C ASN A 288 -1.53 6.99 -15.60
N GLN A 289 -2.44 6.07 -15.30
CA GLN A 289 -2.84 5.78 -13.92
C GLN A 289 -1.73 5.15 -13.07
N LEU A 290 -0.72 4.51 -13.68
CA LEU A 290 0.45 4.02 -12.94
C LEU A 290 1.23 5.15 -12.25
N GLU A 291 1.11 6.38 -12.74
CA GLU A 291 1.69 7.56 -12.09
C GLU A 291 1.09 7.79 -10.68
N LEU A 292 -0.17 7.42 -10.43
CA LEU A 292 -0.81 7.50 -9.09
C LEU A 292 -0.13 6.60 -8.06
N PHE A 293 0.48 5.54 -8.55
CA PHE A 293 1.17 4.53 -7.77
C PHE A 293 2.68 4.78 -7.76
N GLY A 294 3.14 6.00 -8.11
CA GLY A 294 4.56 6.40 -8.07
C GLY A 294 5.48 5.64 -9.02
N VAL A 295 4.92 4.91 -9.99
CA VAL A 295 5.65 4.16 -11.01
C VAL A 295 6.26 5.09 -12.07
N GLY A 296 5.77 6.33 -12.15
CA GLY A 296 6.23 7.37 -13.07
C GLY A 296 5.35 7.48 -14.32
N ASN A 297 5.81 8.31 -15.27
CA ASN A 297 5.09 8.58 -16.51
C ASN A 297 5.38 7.47 -17.54
N GLY A 298 4.39 6.62 -17.80
CA GLY A 298 4.48 5.51 -18.73
C GLY A 298 4.17 5.90 -20.17
N LYS A 299 5.07 5.53 -21.10
CA LYS A 299 4.88 5.71 -22.54
C LYS A 299 5.19 4.43 -23.31
N ILE A 300 4.39 4.15 -24.34
CA ILE A 300 4.74 3.11 -25.32
C ILE A 300 5.80 3.70 -26.25
N ILE A 301 6.95 3.04 -26.31
CA ILE A 301 8.02 3.38 -27.24
C ILE A 301 7.84 2.63 -28.54
N LYS A 302 7.44 1.36 -28.47
CA LYS A 302 7.28 0.51 -29.64
C LYS A 302 6.18 -0.52 -29.44
N LEU A 303 5.34 -0.73 -30.44
CA LEU A 303 4.39 -1.83 -30.50
C LEU A 303 4.52 -2.53 -31.85
N GLU A 304 4.98 -3.77 -31.83
CA GLU A 304 5.10 -4.64 -32.99
C GLU A 304 4.22 -5.88 -32.82
N HIS A 305 4.01 -6.65 -33.89
CA HIS A 305 3.19 -7.86 -33.86
C HIS A 305 3.61 -8.87 -32.78
N LYS A 306 4.91 -8.98 -32.47
CA LYS A 306 5.47 -9.95 -31.50
C LYS A 306 5.98 -9.35 -30.19
N LYS A 307 6.07 -8.01 -30.08
CA LYS A 307 6.67 -7.36 -28.91
C LYS A 307 6.10 -5.97 -28.64
N LEU A 308 6.06 -5.59 -27.37
CA LEU A 308 5.81 -4.23 -26.89
C LEU A 308 7.01 -3.75 -26.07
N ILE A 309 7.38 -2.48 -26.27
CA ILE A 309 8.38 -1.78 -25.46
C ILE A 309 7.69 -0.57 -24.82
N ALA A 310 7.68 -0.54 -23.49
CA ALA A 310 7.20 0.59 -22.70
C ALA A 310 8.35 1.19 -21.89
N ARG A 311 8.36 2.52 -21.77
CA ARG A 311 9.29 3.28 -20.95
C ARG A 311 8.54 3.97 -19.83
N PHE A 312 9.09 3.91 -18.63
CA PHE A 312 8.63 4.66 -17.47
C PHE A 312 9.73 5.61 -17.03
N SER A 313 9.43 6.91 -17.12
CA SER A 313 10.32 7.98 -16.68
C SER A 313 9.84 8.56 -15.36
N ASN A 314 10.77 9.11 -14.57
CA ASN A 314 10.48 9.71 -13.26
C ASN A 314 9.79 8.73 -12.29
N SER A 315 10.24 7.47 -12.29
CA SER A 315 9.73 6.46 -11.36
C SER A 315 10.21 6.78 -9.95
N TYR A 316 9.32 7.30 -9.11
CA TYR A 316 9.66 7.66 -7.75
C TYR A 316 10.02 6.43 -6.92
N SER A 317 9.26 5.34 -7.08
CA SER A 317 9.56 4.05 -6.44
C SER A 317 10.98 3.59 -6.77
N LEU A 318 11.38 3.61 -8.05
CA LEU A 318 12.72 3.25 -8.50
C LEU A 318 13.82 4.02 -7.78
N PHE A 319 13.69 5.34 -7.68
CA PHE A 319 14.70 6.18 -7.02
C PHE A 319 14.86 5.80 -5.54
N GLN A 320 13.75 5.57 -4.85
CA GLN A 320 13.73 5.19 -3.44
C GLN A 320 14.38 3.81 -3.23
N PHE A 321 14.00 2.82 -4.05
CA PHE A 321 14.58 1.49 -3.97
C PHE A 321 16.08 1.48 -4.28
N LYS A 322 16.53 2.17 -5.34
CA LYS A 322 17.97 2.26 -5.68
C LYS A 322 18.79 2.88 -4.54
N ALA A 323 18.26 3.91 -3.90
CA ALA A 323 18.95 4.59 -2.82
C ALA A 323 19.08 3.72 -1.58
N MET A 324 18.08 2.86 -1.31
CA MET A 324 18.03 2.03 -0.11
C MET A 324 18.72 0.67 -0.28
N PHE A 325 18.69 0.10 -1.49
CA PHE A 325 19.14 -1.26 -1.77
C PHE A 325 20.23 -1.29 -2.84
N LYS A 326 21.33 -0.53 -2.62
CA LYS A 326 22.42 -0.32 -3.59
C LYS A 326 22.81 -1.56 -4.42
N ASP A 327 22.68 -2.77 -3.85
CA ASP A 327 23.05 -4.04 -4.48
C ASP A 327 21.93 -5.10 -4.56
N SER A 328 20.74 -4.87 -3.98
CA SER A 328 19.66 -5.87 -4.01
C SER A 328 18.82 -5.74 -5.27
N GLU A 329 18.46 -6.88 -5.87
CA GLU A 329 17.68 -6.84 -7.10
C GLU A 329 16.34 -6.14 -6.81
N LEU A 330 16.07 -5.09 -7.59
CA LEU A 330 14.88 -4.22 -7.63
C LEU A 330 13.59 -5.00 -7.99
N ILE A 331 13.53 -6.28 -7.65
CA ILE A 331 12.62 -7.29 -8.17
C ILE A 331 11.20 -6.98 -7.76
N ALA A 332 10.90 -6.69 -6.50
CA ALA A 332 9.49 -6.59 -6.08
C ALA A 332 8.73 -5.45 -6.79
N ASP A 333 9.31 -4.26 -6.88
CA ASP A 333 8.72 -3.12 -7.60
C ASP A 333 8.63 -3.39 -9.10
N ILE A 334 9.69 -3.93 -9.69
CA ILE A 334 9.69 -4.37 -11.10
C ILE A 334 8.63 -5.43 -11.37
N GLN A 335 8.36 -6.32 -10.42
CA GLN A 335 7.40 -7.42 -10.59
C GLN A 335 5.97 -6.93 -10.39
N LEU A 336 5.72 -5.97 -9.51
CA LEU A 336 4.43 -5.29 -9.40
C LEU A 336 4.13 -4.45 -10.65
N ASN A 337 5.12 -3.71 -11.14
CA ASN A 337 5.01 -2.88 -12.35
C ASN A 337 4.89 -3.76 -13.60
N GLY A 338 5.75 -4.77 -13.72
CA GLY A 338 5.71 -5.78 -14.77
C GLY A 338 4.40 -6.56 -14.77
N GLY A 339 3.88 -6.91 -13.60
CA GLY A 339 2.56 -7.54 -13.46
C GLY A 339 1.41 -6.62 -13.86
N SER A 340 1.46 -5.34 -13.51
CA SER A 340 0.46 -4.37 -13.95
C SER A 340 0.45 -4.27 -15.49
N ILE A 341 1.63 -4.15 -16.10
CA ILE A 341 1.77 -4.11 -17.56
C ILE A 341 1.32 -5.43 -18.20
N LEU A 342 1.65 -6.58 -17.59
CA LEU A 342 1.20 -7.91 -17.99
C LEU A 342 -0.33 -7.94 -18.14
N GLY A 343 -1.04 -7.51 -17.08
CA GLY A 343 -2.49 -7.45 -17.08
C GLY A 343 -3.03 -6.47 -18.11
N MET A 344 -2.45 -5.27 -18.20
CA MET A 344 -2.87 -4.27 -19.18
C MET A 344 -2.75 -4.79 -20.62
N VAL A 345 -1.64 -5.42 -20.98
CA VAL A 345 -1.44 -5.99 -22.32
C VAL A 345 -2.44 -7.10 -22.59
N GLN A 346 -2.62 -8.00 -21.62
CA GLN A 346 -3.50 -9.14 -21.80
C GLN A 346 -4.97 -8.74 -21.94
N TYR A 347 -5.43 -7.83 -21.08
CA TYR A 347 -6.85 -7.53 -20.97
C TYR A 347 -7.28 -6.33 -21.83
N SER A 348 -6.40 -5.35 -22.09
CA SER A 348 -6.72 -4.27 -23.03
C SER A 348 -6.42 -4.66 -24.46
N LEU A 349 -5.22 -5.20 -24.74
CA LEU A 349 -4.79 -5.49 -26.11
C LEU A 349 -5.20 -6.91 -26.59
N GLY A 350 -5.65 -7.78 -25.69
CA GLY A 350 -6.01 -9.16 -26.01
C GLY A 350 -4.80 -10.02 -26.39
N LYS A 351 -3.58 -9.62 -25.99
CA LYS A 351 -2.33 -10.33 -26.33
C LYS A 351 -1.88 -11.19 -25.18
N ASN A 352 -1.67 -12.48 -25.44
CA ASN A 352 -1.03 -13.36 -24.46
C ASN A 352 0.43 -12.96 -24.30
N VAL A 353 0.91 -12.84 -23.06
CA VAL A 353 2.30 -12.42 -22.79
C VAL A 353 3.15 -13.65 -22.46
N LYS A 354 4.26 -13.84 -23.18
CA LYS A 354 5.21 -14.93 -22.99
C LYS A 354 6.33 -14.57 -22.02
N SER A 355 6.78 -13.32 -22.04
CA SER A 355 7.91 -12.86 -21.24
C SER A 355 7.80 -11.37 -20.95
N ILE A 356 8.32 -10.97 -19.80
CA ILE A 356 8.56 -9.57 -19.44
C ILE A 356 10.02 -9.48 -19.03
N LYS A 357 10.77 -8.60 -19.69
CA LYS A 357 12.13 -8.23 -19.33
C LYS A 357 12.15 -6.75 -19.01
N HIS A 358 13.06 -6.33 -18.14
CA HIS A 358 13.26 -4.92 -17.82
C HIS A 358 14.73 -4.56 -18.00
N LYS A 359 15.00 -3.28 -18.28
CA LYS A 359 16.34 -2.69 -18.26
C LYS A 359 16.22 -1.26 -17.74
N ILE A 360 17.17 -0.85 -16.90
CA ILE A 360 17.25 0.52 -16.40
C ILE A 360 18.30 1.27 -17.23
N ILE A 361 17.93 2.41 -17.79
CA ILE A 361 18.84 3.27 -18.57
C ILE A 361 18.56 4.72 -18.18
N ASN A 362 19.57 5.47 -17.75
CA ASN A 362 19.44 6.89 -17.37
C ASN A 362 18.28 7.15 -16.38
N ASN A 363 18.09 6.27 -15.39
CA ASN A 363 17.00 6.31 -14.41
C ASN A 363 15.57 6.11 -14.96
N ASP A 364 15.43 5.71 -16.21
CA ASP A 364 14.18 5.21 -16.77
C ASP A 364 14.13 3.67 -16.71
N ILE A 365 12.93 3.11 -16.52
CA ILE A 365 12.70 1.67 -16.64
C ILE A 365 12.10 1.37 -18.01
N TYR A 366 12.76 0.50 -18.76
CA TYR A 366 12.29 -0.01 -20.04
C TYR A 366 11.77 -1.44 -19.85
N TYR A 367 10.48 -1.67 -20.08
CA TYR A 367 9.89 -2.99 -20.12
C TYR A 367 9.79 -3.49 -21.56
N THR A 368 10.36 -4.67 -21.82
CA THR A 368 10.17 -5.41 -23.07
C THR A 368 9.24 -6.58 -22.82
N ILE A 369 8.08 -6.56 -23.46
CA ILE A 369 7.04 -7.59 -23.34
C ILE A 369 7.00 -8.39 -24.63
N GLY A 370 7.30 -9.68 -24.54
CA GLY A 370 7.19 -10.62 -25.64
C GLY A 370 5.81 -11.28 -25.65
N PHE A 371 5.17 -11.39 -26.81
CA PHE A 371 3.87 -12.03 -26.93
C PHE A 371 3.98 -13.53 -27.18
N ALA A 372 3.05 -14.29 -26.59
CA ALA A 372 2.86 -15.71 -26.85
C ALA A 372 1.95 -15.89 -28.07
N ARG A 373 2.16 -17.00 -28.81
CA ARG A 373 1.25 -17.42 -29.88
C ARG A 373 -0.07 -17.93 -29.28
N ASP A 374 0.01 -18.74 -28.22
CA ASP A 374 -1.13 -19.39 -27.60
C ASP A 374 -1.36 -19.00 -26.13
N LYS A 375 -2.62 -19.10 -25.68
CA LYS A 375 -3.03 -18.79 -24.30
C LYS A 375 -2.39 -19.73 -23.27
N LYS A 376 -2.14 -20.99 -23.64
CA LYS A 376 -1.53 -22.01 -22.77
C LYS A 376 -0.09 -21.67 -22.38
N ASP A 377 0.62 -20.93 -23.23
CA ASP A 377 2.02 -20.52 -23.01
C ASP A 377 2.16 -19.16 -22.30
N SER A 378 1.03 -18.52 -21.96
CA SER A 378 1.04 -17.22 -21.31
C SER A 378 1.65 -17.27 -19.90
N LEU A 379 2.31 -16.19 -19.50
CA LEU A 379 2.85 -16.01 -18.16
C LEU A 379 1.78 -16.10 -17.08
N ILE A 380 0.62 -15.44 -17.28
CA ILE A 380 -0.50 -15.55 -16.32
C ILE A 380 -0.96 -17.00 -16.18
N GLY A 381 -1.08 -17.73 -17.29
CA GLY A 381 -1.47 -19.15 -17.27
C GLY A 381 -0.49 -20.02 -16.49
N ARG A 382 0.82 -19.78 -16.67
CA ARG A 382 1.88 -20.48 -15.92
C ARG A 382 1.89 -20.11 -14.44
N TYR A 383 1.86 -18.82 -14.11
CA TYR A 383 1.82 -18.37 -12.71
C TYR A 383 0.59 -18.89 -11.98
N ARG A 384 -0.59 -18.89 -12.63
CA ARG A 384 -1.81 -19.45 -12.04
C ARG A 384 -1.67 -20.93 -11.67
N LYS A 385 -0.94 -21.73 -12.46
CA LYS A 385 -0.68 -23.15 -12.18
C LYS A 385 0.34 -23.34 -11.06
N GLU A 386 1.35 -22.47 -11.00
CA GLU A 386 2.49 -22.59 -10.09
C GLU A 386 2.22 -22.02 -8.68
N ILE A 387 1.28 -21.08 -8.55
CA ILE A 387 0.90 -20.52 -7.25
C ILE A 387 0.22 -21.62 -6.42
N LYS A 388 0.90 -22.06 -5.36
CA LYS A 388 0.43 -23.10 -4.44
C LYS A 388 -0.92 -22.74 -3.78
N ASN A 389 -1.13 -21.46 -3.49
CA ASN A 389 -2.33 -20.97 -2.78
C ASN A 389 -3.49 -20.68 -3.74
N LYS A 390 -4.00 -21.71 -4.43
CA LYS A 390 -5.10 -21.61 -5.41
C LYS A 390 -6.37 -20.96 -4.86
N HIS A 391 -6.59 -21.00 -3.55
CA HIS A 391 -7.72 -20.32 -2.91
C HIS A 391 -7.63 -18.78 -3.02
N ILE A 392 -6.42 -18.19 -2.90
CA ILE A 392 -6.25 -16.74 -3.12
C ILE A 392 -6.56 -16.40 -4.57
N ILE A 393 -6.10 -17.21 -5.52
CA ILE A 393 -6.45 -17.06 -6.94
C ILE A 393 -7.97 -17.10 -7.11
N GLY A 394 -8.64 -18.08 -6.51
CA GLY A 394 -10.09 -18.21 -6.53
C GLY A 394 -10.79 -16.98 -5.97
N ILE A 395 -10.37 -16.45 -4.81
CA ILE A 395 -10.95 -15.23 -4.22
C ILE A 395 -10.74 -14.02 -5.12
N ILE A 396 -9.53 -13.89 -5.69
CA ILE A 396 -9.20 -12.82 -6.62
C ILE A 396 -10.10 -12.91 -7.86
N GLU A 397 -10.32 -14.09 -8.42
CA GLU A 397 -11.16 -14.34 -9.60
C GLU A 397 -12.67 -14.23 -9.31
N GLU A 398 -13.15 -14.81 -8.22
CA GLU A 398 -14.56 -14.86 -7.81
C GLU A 398 -15.05 -13.48 -7.33
N ARG A 399 -14.28 -12.79 -6.48
CA ARG A 399 -14.67 -11.44 -6.02
C ARG A 399 -14.56 -10.40 -7.12
N MET A 400 -13.82 -10.71 -8.19
CA MET A 400 -13.88 -9.96 -9.44
C MET A 400 -15.23 -10.22 -10.12
N GLU A 401 -15.59 -11.47 -10.43
CA GLU A 401 -16.81 -11.79 -11.18
C GLU A 401 -18.11 -11.39 -10.46
N HIS A 402 -18.18 -11.55 -9.12
CA HIS A 402 -19.40 -11.31 -8.34
C HIS A 402 -19.72 -9.83 -8.02
N LYS A 403 -18.78 -8.89 -8.25
CA LYS A 403 -18.98 -7.46 -7.89
C LYS A 403 -19.12 -6.50 -9.07
N TYR A 404 -18.97 -6.96 -10.32
CA TYR A 404 -19.23 -6.10 -11.49
C TYR A 404 -20.71 -5.75 -11.67
N TYR A 405 -21.63 -6.50 -11.06
CA TYR A 405 -23.08 -6.23 -11.11
C TYR A 405 -23.58 -5.20 -10.08
N LEU A 406 -22.77 -4.80 -9.10
CA LEU A 406 -23.21 -3.92 -7.98
C LEU A 406 -22.61 -2.51 -8.04
N LEU A 407 -21.92 -2.17 -9.12
CA LEU A 407 -21.35 -0.84 -9.38
C LEU A 407 -21.97 -0.15 -10.61
N GLY A 408 -22.97 -0.79 -11.23
CA GLY A 408 -23.89 -0.17 -12.18
C GLY A 408 -24.91 0.70 -11.46
#